data_AF-A0A512RFP1-F1
#
_entry.id   AF-A0A512RFP1-F1
#
_cell.length_a   1.000
_cell.length_b   1.000
_cell.length_c   1.000
_cell.angle_alpha   90.00
_cell.angle_beta   90.00
_cell.angle_gamma   90.00
#
_symmetry.space_group_name_H-M   'P 1'
#
loop_
_entity.id
_entity.type
_entity.pdbx_description
1 polymer ?
#
loop_
_entity_poly.entity_id
_entity_poly.type
_entity_poly.pdbx_seq_one_letter_code
_entity_poly.pdbx_strand_id
1 'polypeptide(L)' 'MTRKQTTNFLLEKHQQIFSLSKVFREKICEECNWSEATYYRKAKKNANSISKAEKEKIIAIANDLLHEALMEK' A
#
# COMPACT_ATOMS: atom_id res chain seq x y z
N MET A 1 13.10 26.53 23.02
CA MET A 1 12.56 25.32 23.67
C MET A 1 12.14 24.34 22.57
N THR A 2 12.98 23.38 22.24
CA THR A 2 12.65 22.32 21.27
C THR A 2 11.85 21.24 22.00
N ARG A 3 10.53 21.16 21.75
CA ARG A 3 9.71 20.03 22.22
C ARG A 3 10.29 18.76 21.59
N LYS A 4 10.94 17.91 22.38
CA LYS A 4 11.12 16.50 22.04
C LYS A 4 9.72 15.92 21.90
N GLN A 5 9.28 15.73 20.66
CA GLN A 5 8.01 15.09 20.38
C GLN A 5 8.26 13.60 20.61
N THR A 6 7.92 13.11 21.80
CA THR A 6 7.77 11.68 22.06
C THR A 6 6.61 11.23 21.18
N THR A 7 6.91 10.78 19.97
CA THR A 7 5.93 10.20 19.07
C THR A 7 5.25 9.08 19.83
N ASN A 8 3.95 9.23 20.04
CA ASN A 8 3.15 8.20 20.68
C ASN A 8 3.34 6.90 19.89
N PHE A 9 3.75 5.82 20.54
CA PHE A 9 4.00 4.53 19.86
C PHE A 9 2.82 4.09 19.00
N LEU A 10 1.58 4.34 19.46
CA LEU A 10 0.37 4.11 18.66
C LEU A 10 0.35 4.97 17.39
N LEU A 11 0.70 6.26 17.51
CA LEU A 11 0.75 7.18 16.36
C LEU A 11 1.82 6.74 15.36
N GLU A 12 2.98 6.30 15.83
CA GLU A 12 4.06 5.78 14.99
C GLU A 12 3.61 4.54 14.21
N LYS A 13 3.05 3.53 14.90
CA LYS A 13 2.52 2.32 14.25
C LYS A 13 1.38 2.64 13.28
N HIS A 14 0.50 3.56 13.64
CA HIS A 14 -0.55 4.03 12.73
C HIS A 14 0.04 4.70 11.47
N GLN A 15 1.06 5.54 11.61
CA GLN A 15 1.74 6.18 10.48
C GLN A 15 2.47 5.19 9.59
N GLN A 16 3.13 4.17 10.16
CA GLN A 16 3.77 3.10 9.40
C GLN A 16 2.75 2.35 8.51
N ILE A 17 1.62 1.91 9.09
CA ILE A 17 0.56 1.20 8.34
C ILE A 17 -0.06 2.11 7.27
N PHE A 18 -0.32 3.38 7.62
CA PHE A 18 -0.87 4.33 6.66
C PHE A 18 0.09 4.58 5.49
N SER A 19 1.39 4.72 5.76
CA SER A 19 2.43 4.84 4.74
C SER A 19 2.50 3.60 3.85
N LEU A 20 2.41 2.41 4.43
CA LEU A 20 2.40 1.14 3.69
C LEU A 20 1.26 1.09 2.67
N SER A 21 0.07 1.56 3.06
CA SER A 21 -1.08 1.64 2.15
C SER A 21 -0.85 2.58 0.96
N LYS A 22 -0.10 3.67 1.17
CA LYS A 22 0.29 4.60 0.10
C LYS A 22 1.29 3.94 -0.86
N VAL A 23 2.32 3.29 -0.33
CA VAL A 23 3.33 2.57 -1.13
C VAL A 23 2.70 1.45 -1.95
N PHE A 24 1.76 0.70 -1.35
CA PHE A 24 1.02 -0.35 -2.03
C PHE A 24 0.29 0.17 -3.29
N ARG A 25 -0.42 1.29 -3.14
CA ARG A 25 -1.10 1.94 -4.26
C ARG A 25 -0.12 2.41 -5.33
N GLU A 26 0.97 3.06 -4.93
CA GLU A 26 1.99 3.57 -5.86
C GLU A 26 2.61 2.44 -6.69
N LYS A 27 3.01 1.34 -6.04
CA LYS A 27 3.54 0.15 -6.74
C LYS A 27 2.53 -0.48 -7.69
N ILE A 28 1.24 -0.56 -7.32
CA ILE A 28 0.21 -1.06 -8.24
C ILE A 28 0.05 -0.14 -9.44
N CYS A 29 0.03 1.18 -9.24
CA CYS A 29 -0.08 2.13 -10.33
C CYS A 29 1.09 2.01 -11.31
N GLU A 30 2.31 1.85 -10.80
CA GLU A 30 3.51 1.66 -11.61
C GLU A 30 3.48 0.33 -12.37
N GLU A 31 3.32 -0.79 -11.65
CA GLU A 31 3.46 -2.13 -12.21
C GLU A 31 2.29 -2.57 -13.11
N CYS A 32 1.07 -2.09 -12.82
CA CYS A 32 -0.10 -2.34 -13.66
C CYS A 32 -0.35 -1.22 -14.67
N ASN A 33 0.52 -0.20 -14.73
CA ASN A 33 0.37 1.00 -15.57
C ASN A 33 -1.01 1.68 -15.40
N TRP A 34 -1.46 1.82 -14.16
CA TRP A 34 -2.71 2.49 -13.82
C TRP A 34 -2.46 3.92 -13.38
N SER A 35 -3.38 4.82 -13.76
CA SER A 35 -3.50 6.10 -13.07
C SER A 35 -4.13 5.92 -11.69
N GLU A 36 -3.90 6.87 -10.78
CA GLU A 36 -4.53 6.87 -9.44
C GLU A 36 -6.06 6.82 -9.53
N ALA A 37 -6.66 7.54 -10.49
CA ALA A 37 -8.10 7.47 -10.76
C ALA A 37 -8.56 6.07 -11.21
N THR A 38 -7.71 5.34 -11.95
CA THR A 38 -8.00 3.96 -12.36
C THR A 38 -7.90 2.99 -11.20
N TYR A 39 -6.90 3.15 -10.34
CA TYR A 39 -6.79 2.40 -9.09
C TYR A 39 -8.08 2.51 -8.27
N TYR A 40 -8.53 3.73 -7.94
CA TYR A 40 -9.73 3.92 -7.12
C TYR A 40 -11.00 3.45 -7.82
N ARG A 41 -11.11 3.62 -9.15
CA ARG A 41 -12.24 3.10 -9.91
C ARG A 41 -12.30 1.57 -9.88
N LYS A 42 -11.16 0.88 -10.01
CA LYS A 42 -11.07 -0.59 -9.93
C LYS A 42 -11.28 -1.09 -8.50
N ALA A 43 -10.79 -0.38 -7.48
CA ALA A 43 -11.03 -0.71 -6.08
C ALA A 43 -12.51 -0.59 -5.68
N LYS A 44 -13.25 0.35 -6.29
CA LYS A 44 -14.69 0.57 -6.02
C LYS A 44 -15.61 -0.34 -6.84
N LYS A 45 -15.20 -0.80 -8.02
CA LYS A 45 -16.03 -1.63 -8.93
C LYS A 45 -15.73 -3.12 -8.76
N ASN A 46 -16.73 -3.97 -9.01
CA ASN A 46 -16.59 -5.43 -8.93
C ASN A 46 -15.42 -5.96 -9.79
N ALA A 47 -14.79 -7.04 -9.29
CA ALA A 47 -13.55 -7.68 -9.71
C ALA A 47 -13.40 -8.03 -11.21
N ASN A 48 -14.46 -7.89 -12.02
CA ASN A 48 -14.48 -8.21 -13.44
C ASN A 48 -13.62 -7.25 -14.31
N SER A 49 -13.02 -6.21 -13.70
CA SER A 49 -12.13 -5.28 -14.40
C SER A 49 -10.64 -5.52 -14.13
N ILE A 50 -10.29 -6.55 -13.36
CA ILE A 50 -8.91 -6.92 -13.05
C ILE A 50 -8.57 -8.20 -13.82
N SER A 51 -7.57 -8.13 -14.70
CA SER A 51 -7.08 -9.27 -15.45
C SER A 51 -6.34 -10.27 -14.54
N LYS A 52 -6.15 -11.50 -15.01
CA LYS A 52 -5.39 -12.52 -14.26
C LYS A 52 -3.97 -12.04 -13.92
N ALA A 53 -3.28 -11.43 -14.90
CA ALA A 53 -1.93 -10.91 -14.72
C ALA A 53 -1.88 -9.74 -13.71
N GLU A 54 -2.84 -8.81 -13.78
CA GLU A 54 -2.96 -7.72 -12.81
C GLU A 54 -3.19 -8.28 -11.40
N LYS A 55 -4.03 -9.33 -11.26
CA LYS A 55 -4.30 -9.98 -9.98
C LYS A 55 -3.05 -10.64 -9.39
N GLU A 56 -2.31 -11.39 -10.19
CA GLU A 56 -1.04 -12.01 -9.78
C GLU A 56 -0.05 -10.95 -9.30
N LYS A 57 0.05 -9.83 -10.02
CA LYS A 57 0.93 -8.72 -9.65
C LYS A 57 0.51 -8.03 -8.36
N ILE A 58 -0.78 -7.78 -8.17
CA ILE A 58 -1.33 -7.20 -6.92
C ILE A 58 -1.01 -8.10 -5.72
N ILE A 59 -1.18 -9.42 -5.87
CA ILE A 59 -0.89 -10.38 -4.79
C ILE A 59 0.61 -10.38 -4.48
N ALA A 60 1.48 -10.39 -5.49
CA ALA A 60 2.93 -10.33 -5.29
C ALA A 60 3.35 -9.07 -4.53
N ILE A 61 2.88 -7.89 -4.97
CA ILE A 61 3.19 -6.60 -4.32
C ILE A 61 2.69 -6.60 -2.86
N ALA A 62 1.49 -7.12 -2.60
CA ALA A 62 0.95 -7.20 -1.24
C ALA A 62 1.81 -8.09 -0.34
N ASN A 63 2.20 -9.27 -0.81
CA ASN A 63 3.04 -10.20 -0.06
C ASN A 63 4.41 -9.60 0.24
N ASP A 64 5.04 -8.97 -0.75
CA ASP A 64 6.36 -8.36 -0.60
C ASP A 64 6.33 -7.24 0.46
N LEU A 65 5.33 -6.35 0.38
CA LEU A 65 5.18 -5.24 1.32
C LEU A 65 4.84 -5.71 2.75
N LEU A 66 3.99 -6.72 2.89
CA LEU A 66 3.65 -7.28 4.20
C LEU A 66 4.85 -8.02 4.80
N HIS A 67 5.59 -8.77 3.99
CA HIS A 67 6.80 -9.44 4.43
C HIS A 67 7.85 -8.43 4.90
N GLU A 68 8.08 -7.36 4.13
CA GLU A 68 8.99 -6.26 4.53
C GLU A 68 8.54 -5.58 5.83
N ALA A 69 7.25 -5.27 5.96
CA ALA A 69 6.71 -4.61 7.15
C ALA A 69 6.74 -5.49 8.42
N LEU A 70 6.61 -6.81 8.28
CA LEU A 70 6.60 -7.75 9.41
C LEU A 70 8.02 -8.24 9.80
N MET A 71 8.98 -8.13 8.90
CA MET A 71 10.37 -8.54 9.11
C MET A 71 11.29 -7.38 9.54
N GLU A 72 10.72 -6.23 9.94
CA GLU A 72 11.47 -5.17 10.65
C GLU A 72 12.16 -5.77 11.89
N LYS A 73 13.50 -5.91 11.84
CA LYS A 73 14.36 -6.21 12.99
C LYS A 73 14.56 -4.99 13.88
#